data_AF-A0A7C9PUQ0-F1
#
_entry.id   AF-A0A7C9PUQ0-F1
#
_cell.length_a   1.000
_cell.length_b   1.000
_cell.length_c   1.000
_cell.angle_alpha   90.00
_cell.angle_beta   90.00
_cell.angle_gamma   90.00
#
_symmetry.space_group_name_H-M   'P 1'
#
loop_
_entity.id
_entity.type
_entity.pdbx_description
1 polymer ?
#
loop_
_entity_poly.entity_id
_entity_poly.type
_entity_poly.pdbx_seq_one_letter_code
_entity_poly.pdbx_strand_id
1 'polypeptide(L)'
;MSNKLLYDLMAQADKLEPDQQLQLIAHLAQRVRHCEITPKPRHNIKEFRGIAPNLLGGMDAQEYVSRMRRGEFPELEIEARKQK
;
A
#
# COMPACT_ATOMS: atom_id res chain seq x y z
N MET A 1 -26.00 -10.65 8.25
CA MET A 1 -25.97 -12.13 8.24
C MET A 1 -24.61 -12.71 8.62
N SER A 2 -23.47 -12.05 8.35
CA SER A 2 -22.12 -12.59 8.61
C SER A 2 -21.77 -12.83 10.08
N ASN A 3 -22.21 -11.96 11.00
CA ASN A 3 -21.78 -12.06 12.40
C ASN A 3 -22.38 -13.27 13.14
N LYS A 4 -23.62 -13.69 12.82
CA LYS A 4 -24.22 -14.87 13.46
C LYS A 4 -23.44 -16.15 13.16
N LEU A 5 -23.06 -16.34 11.90
CA LEU A 5 -22.26 -17.49 11.46
C LEU A 5 -20.92 -17.59 12.21
N LEU A 6 -20.26 -16.45 12.45
CA LEU A 6 -19.01 -16.42 13.19
C LEU A 6 -19.19 -16.83 14.65
N TYR A 7 -20.20 -16.27 15.34
CA TYR A 7 -20.49 -16.63 16.72
C TYR A 7 -20.87 -18.11 16.87
N ASP A 8 -21.65 -18.65 15.93
CA ASP A 8 -22.04 -20.06 15.94
C ASP A 8 -20.83 -20.99 15.70
N LEU A 9 -19.87 -20.58 14.88
CA LEU A 9 -18.61 -21.31 14.66
C LEU A 9 -17.70 -21.27 15.89
N MET A 10 -17.62 -20.13 16.57
CA MET A 10 -16.87 -20.01 17.83
C MET A 10 -17.46 -20.94 18.89
N ALA A 11 -18.78 -20.93 19.06
CA ALA A 11 -19.47 -21.82 20.00
C ALA A 11 -19.33 -23.31 19.65
N GLN A 12 -19.05 -23.65 18.38
CA GLN A 12 -18.74 -25.02 17.97
C GLN A 12 -17.27 -25.37 18.21
N ALA A 13 -16.35 -24.44 17.97
CA ALA A 13 -14.93 -24.63 18.24
C ALA A 13 -14.63 -24.80 19.74
N ASP A 14 -15.38 -24.11 20.60
CA ASP A 14 -15.26 -24.22 22.05
C ASP A 14 -15.66 -25.60 22.60
N LYS A 15 -16.40 -26.40 21.82
CA LYS A 15 -16.81 -27.78 22.18
C LYS A 15 -15.77 -28.83 21.78
N LEU A 16 -14.74 -28.46 21.02
CA LEU A 16 -13.68 -29.36 20.61
C LEU A 16 -12.68 -29.56 21.76
N GLU A 17 -12.04 -30.72 21.77
CA GLU A 17 -10.91 -30.98 22.67
C GLU A 17 -9.72 -30.07 22.31
N PRO A 18 -8.82 -29.76 23.27
CA PRO A 18 -7.69 -28.85 23.03
C PRO A 18 -6.84 -29.21 21.81
N ASP A 19 -6.57 -30.50 21.59
CA ASP A 19 -5.80 -30.97 20.44
C ASP A 19 -6.51 -30.72 19.10
N GLN A 20 -7.84 -30.83 19.09
CA GLN A 20 -8.67 -30.58 17.90
C GLN A 20 -8.78 -29.07 17.62
N GLN A 21 -8.81 -28.24 18.66
CA GLN A 21 -8.74 -26.78 18.51
C GLN A 21 -7.41 -26.36 17.87
N LEU A 22 -6.29 -26.95 18.29
CA LEU A 22 -4.98 -26.69 17.68
C LEU A 22 -4.94 -27.09 16.20
N GLN A 23 -5.51 -28.24 15.84
CA GLN A 23 -5.63 -28.66 14.44
C GLN A 23 -6.48 -27.69 13.61
N LEU A 24 -7.60 -27.21 14.18
CA LEU A 24 -8.47 -26.23 13.53
C LEU A 24 -7.74 -24.90 13.30
N ILE A 25 -6.98 -24.41 14.29
CA ILE A 25 -6.17 -23.20 14.17
C ILE A 25 -5.14 -23.36 13.04
N ALA A 26 -4.41 -24.48 13.00
CA ALA A 26 -3.42 -24.74 11.96
C ALA A 26 -4.03 -24.73 10.55
N HIS A 27 -5.18 -25.40 10.38
CA HIS A 27 -5.91 -25.44 9.11
C HIS A 27 -6.39 -24.05 8.68
N LEU A 28 -6.96 -23.25 9.60
CA LEU A 28 -7.40 -21.88 9.30
C LEU A 28 -6.23 -20.97 8.97
N ALA A 29 -5.13 -21.04 9.73
CA ALA A 29 -3.92 -20.26 9.48
C ALA A 29 -3.31 -20.59 8.11
N GLN A 30 -3.26 -21.86 7.73
CA GLN A 30 -2.79 -22.28 6.40
C GLN A 30 -3.68 -21.70 5.29
N ARG A 31 -5.00 -21.77 5.45
CA ARG A 31 -5.93 -21.18 4.47
C ARG A 31 -5.76 -19.67 4.34
N VAL A 32 -5.64 -18.95 5.45
CA VAL A 32 -5.45 -17.48 5.44
C VAL A 32 -4.11 -17.10 4.82
N ARG A 33 -3.04 -17.89 5.00
CA ARG A 33 -1.75 -17.66 4.32
C ARG A 33 -1.84 -17.75 2.80
N HIS A 34 -2.77 -18.56 2.27
CA HIS A 34 -3.03 -18.68 0.84
C HIS A 34 -4.08 -17.71 0.31
N CYS A 35 -4.90 -17.12 1.19
CA CYS A 35 -5.72 -15.96 0.86
C CYS A 35 -4.79 -14.75 0.72
N GLU A 36 -4.33 -14.55 -0.50
CA GLU A 36 -3.53 -13.42 -0.96
C GLU A 36 -4.01 -12.11 -0.35
N ILE A 37 -3.36 -11.66 0.72
CA ILE A 37 -3.08 -10.24 0.87
C ILE A 37 -2.19 -9.96 -0.32
N THR A 38 -2.78 -9.64 -1.48
CA THR A 38 -2.03 -9.24 -2.67
C THR A 38 -1.09 -8.14 -2.20
N PRO A 39 0.23 -8.39 -2.10
CA PRO A 39 1.14 -7.34 -1.68
C PRO A 39 0.92 -6.20 -2.66
N LYS A 40 0.65 -4.99 -2.16
CA LYS A 40 0.55 -3.79 -3.00
C LYS A 40 1.65 -3.87 -4.05
N PRO A 41 1.32 -3.69 -5.35
CA PRO A 41 2.30 -3.86 -6.40
C PRO A 41 3.54 -3.05 -6.03
N ARG A 42 4.70 -3.72 -6.03
CA ARG A 42 5.99 -3.04 -5.81
C ARG A 42 6.20 -2.13 -7.02
N HIS A 43 5.79 -0.87 -6.87
CA HIS A 43 5.94 0.13 -7.91
C HIS A 43 7.40 0.21 -8.36
N ASN A 44 7.61 0.11 -9.67
CA ASN A 44 8.94 0.24 -10.24
C ASN A 44 9.36 1.70 -10.16
N ILE A 45 10.54 2.00 -9.61
CA ILE A 45 11.07 3.37 -9.53
C ILE A 45 11.12 4.03 -10.92
N LYS A 46 11.24 3.23 -12.00
CA LYS A 46 11.18 3.71 -13.38
C LYS A 46 9.81 4.31 -13.77
N GLU A 47 8.74 4.06 -13.01
CA GLU A 47 7.43 4.72 -13.19
C GLU A 47 7.54 6.24 -13.00
N PHE A 48 8.54 6.73 -12.26
CA PHE A 48 8.80 8.16 -12.10
C PHE A 48 9.67 8.77 -13.21
N ARG A 49 10.21 7.96 -14.14
CA ARG A 49 11.05 8.46 -15.24
C ARG A 49 10.19 9.28 -16.21
N GLY A 50 10.55 10.55 -16.41
CA GLY A 50 9.84 11.44 -17.33
C GLY A 50 8.64 12.17 -16.71
N ILE A 51 8.43 12.07 -15.39
CA ILE A 51 7.45 12.91 -14.68
C ILE A 51 7.91 14.36 -14.59
N ALA A 52 9.22 14.61 -14.58
CA ALA A 52 9.79 15.93 -14.31
C ALA A 52 10.44 16.70 -15.50
N PRO A 53 10.07 16.53 -16.79
CA PRO A 53 10.60 17.44 -17.80
C PRO A 53 10.06 18.88 -17.63
N ASN A 54 8.84 19.04 -17.09
CA ASN A 54 8.17 20.35 -17.02
C ASN A 54 7.83 20.82 -15.58
N LEU A 55 8.00 19.98 -14.56
CA LEU A 55 7.65 20.37 -13.17
C LEU A 55 8.65 21.35 -12.55
N LEU A 56 9.91 21.30 -12.98
CA LEU A 56 10.96 22.22 -12.53
C LEU A 56 11.17 23.38 -13.52
N GLY A 57 10.28 23.56 -14.51
CA GLY A 57 10.43 24.60 -15.53
C GLY A 57 11.74 24.53 -16.33
N GLY A 58 12.35 23.35 -16.45
CA GLY A 58 13.67 23.18 -17.06
C GLY A 58 14.85 23.56 -16.16
N MET A 59 14.62 23.85 -14.88
CA MET A 59 15.67 24.08 -13.88
C MET A 59 16.46 22.79 -13.63
N ASP A 60 17.79 22.92 -13.60
CA ASP A 60 18.68 21.83 -13.22
C ASP A 60 18.36 21.31 -11.81
N ALA A 61 18.44 19.99 -11.62
CA ALA A 61 18.07 19.35 -10.37
C ALA A 61 18.93 19.82 -9.18
N GLN A 62 20.22 20.10 -9.41
CA GLN A 62 21.14 20.57 -8.37
C GLN A 62 20.87 22.03 -8.00
N GLU A 63 20.51 22.86 -8.98
CA GLU A 63 20.12 24.25 -8.76
C GLU A 63 18.86 24.33 -7.88
N TYR A 64 17.84 23.51 -8.18
CA TYR A 64 16.63 23.42 -7.36
C TYR A 64 16.93 23.05 -5.90
N VAL A 65 17.72 22.00 -5.66
CA VAL A 65 18.09 21.57 -4.30
C VAL A 65 18.90 22.66 -3.57
N SER A 66 19.78 23.36 -4.28
CA SER A 66 20.60 24.42 -3.71
C SER A 66 19.75 25.61 -3.25
N ARG A 67 18.74 26.01 -4.03
CA ARG A 67 17.78 27.07 -3.66
C ARG A 67 16.90 26.68 -2.47
N MET A 68 16.39 25.45 -2.47
CA MET A 68 15.60 24.91 -1.37
C MET A 68 16.38 24.92 -0.04
N ARG A 69 17.67 24.60 -0.06
CA ARG A 69 18.54 24.66 1.14
C ARG A 69 18.79 26.08 1.63
N ARG A 70 18.69 27.08 0.75
CA ARG A 70 18.79 28.50 1.08
C ARG A 70 17.47 29.10 1.57
N GLY A 71 16.37 28.34 1.54
CA GLY A 71 15.03 28.81 1.88
C GLY A 71 14.35 29.59 0.74
N GLU A 72 14.91 29.54 -0.46
CA GLU A 72 14.30 30.11 -1.66
C GLU A 72 13.37 29.06 -2.26
N PHE A 73 12.06 29.26 -2.11
CA PHE A 73 11.04 28.41 -2.73
C PHE A 73 10.62 29.07 -4.04
N PRO A 74 11.20 28.69 -5.20
CA PRO A 74 10.73 29.22 -6.46
C PRO A 74 9.26 28.86 -6.64
N GLU A 75 8.43 29.84 -7.01
CA GLU A 75 7.08 29.59 -7.49
C GLU A 75 7.20 28.82 -8.81
N LEU A 76 7.19 27.50 -8.72
CA LEU A 76 7.12 26.64 -9.88
C LEU A 76 5.67 26.67 -10.35
N GLU A 77 5.38 27.42 -11.41
CA GLU A 77 4.10 27.31 -12.12
C GLU A 77 3.97 25.87 -12.64
N ILE A 78 3.27 25.04 -11.87
CA ILE A 78 2.83 23.74 -12.35
C ILE A 78 1.73 24.04 -13.37
N GLU A 79 2.11 24.19 -14.63
CA GLU A 79 1.14 24.19 -15.72
C GLU A 79 0.44 22.83 -15.72
N ALA A 80 -0.73 22.78 -15.07
CA ALA A 80 -1.64 21.66 -15.17
C ALA A 80 -2.10 21.59 -16.62
N ARG A 81 -1.39 20.80 -17.44
CA ARG A 81 -1.79 20.51 -18.81
C ARG A 81 -3.13 19.79 -18.73
N LYS A 82 -4.23 20.53 -18.92
CA LYS A 82 -5.57 19.97 -19.12
C LYS A 82 -5.46 19.02 -20.32
N GLN A 83 -5.52 17.72 -20.05
CA GLN A 83 -5.63 16.72 -21.09
C GLN A 83 -7.00 16.90 -21.77
N LYS A 84 -6.97 17.09 -23.09
CA LYS A 84 -8.14 17.09 -23.97
C LYS A 84 -8.27 15.71 -24.60
#